data_AF-A0A925NX56-F1
#
_entry.id   AF-A0A925NX56-F1
#
_cell.length_a   1.000
_cell.length_b   1.000
_cell.length_c   1.000
_cell.angle_alpha   90.00
_cell.angle_beta   90.00
_cell.angle_gamma   90.00
#
_symmetry.space_group_name_H-M   'P 1'
#
loop_
_entity.id
_entity.type
_entity.pdbx_description
1 polymer ?
#
loop_
_entity_poly.entity_id
_entity_poly.type
_entity_poly.pdbx_seq_one_letter_code
_entity_poly.pdbx_strand_id
1 'polypeptide(L)'
;MEYQENLIESLIEKGEQYGKTTLELIKLKTVDKSADVVSTMVSWVIVIVLTVLFFLIFNIGLALWIGELLGKSYYGFFAVAGFYALLALIFGIYREQFIKKPVNNSIVTQVLK
;
A
#
# COMPACT_ATOMS: atom_id res chain seq x y z
N MET A 1 -24.56 51.62 -21.02
CA MET A 1 -25.14 50.51 -20.23
C MET A 1 -24.81 49.18 -20.91
N GLU A 2 -25.02 49.01 -22.23
CA GLU A 2 -24.69 47.77 -22.99
C GLU A 2 -23.22 47.29 -22.93
N TYR A 3 -22.25 48.19 -22.79
CA TYR A 3 -20.83 47.81 -22.79
C TYR A 3 -20.40 47.06 -21.51
N GLN A 4 -21.07 47.33 -20.38
CA GLN A 4 -20.75 46.64 -19.12
C GLN A 4 -21.39 45.25 -19.04
N GLU A 5 -22.57 45.06 -19.64
CA GLU A 5 -23.22 43.74 -19.74
C GLU A 5 -22.38 42.77 -20.59
N ASN A 6 -21.89 43.21 -21.75
CA ASN A 6 -21.02 42.41 -22.61
C ASN A 6 -19.70 41.99 -21.94
N LEU A 7 -19.13 42.85 -21.08
CA LEU A 7 -17.91 42.52 -20.34
C LEU A 7 -18.16 41.44 -19.29
N ILE A 8 -19.24 41.57 -18.53
CA ILE A 8 -19.63 40.58 -17.50
C ILE A 8 -19.95 39.23 -18.16
N GLU A 9 -20.68 39.24 -19.27
CA GLU A 9 -21.02 38.04 -20.03
C GLU A 9 -19.76 37.33 -20.56
N SER A 10 -18.80 38.09 -21.12
CA SER A 10 -17.53 37.51 -21.58
C SER A 10 -16.66 36.93 -20.45
N LEU A 11 -16.73 37.50 -19.23
CA LEU A 11 -15.99 37.02 -18.07
C LEU A 11 -16.62 35.74 -17.51
N ILE A 12 -17.95 35.66 -17.49
CA ILE A 12 -18.70 34.46 -17.11
C ILE A 12 -18.42 33.35 -18.12
N GLU A 13 -18.47 33.64 -19.42
CA GLU A 13 -18.22 32.66 -20.48
C GLU A 13 -16.78 32.12 -20.43
N LYS A 14 -15.79 32.98 -20.20
CA LYS A 14 -14.40 32.55 -19.96
C LYS A 14 -14.30 31.71 -18.70
N GLY A 15 -14.92 32.12 -17.59
CA GLY A 15 -14.94 31.36 -16.34
C GLY A 15 -15.55 29.96 -16.50
N GLU A 16 -16.63 29.85 -17.28
CA GLU A 16 -17.27 28.59 -17.63
C GLU A 16 -16.36 27.71 -18.49
N GLN A 17 -15.70 28.28 -19.51
CA GLN A 17 -14.73 27.56 -20.32
C GLN A 17 -13.55 27.07 -19.48
N TYR A 18 -12.96 27.91 -18.62
CA TYR A 18 -11.89 27.51 -17.70
C TYR A 18 -12.35 26.42 -16.72
N GLY A 19 -13.58 26.50 -16.21
CA GLY A 19 -14.18 25.48 -15.36
C GLY A 19 -14.34 24.15 -16.08
N LYS A 20 -14.88 24.16 -17.30
CA LYS A 20 -15.01 22.97 -18.16
C LYS A 20 -13.64 22.35 -18.46
N THR A 21 -12.66 23.15 -18.86
CA THR A 21 -11.30 22.67 -19.13
C THR A 21 -10.63 22.12 -17.88
N THR A 22 -10.84 22.74 -16.71
CA THR A 22 -10.29 22.24 -15.43
C THR A 22 -10.91 20.90 -15.05
N LEU A 23 -12.22 20.73 -15.22
CA LEU A 23 -12.90 19.46 -14.98
C LEU A 23 -12.43 18.36 -15.95
N GLU A 24 -12.23 18.72 -17.21
CA GLU A 24 -11.73 17.81 -18.23
C GLU A 24 -10.28 17.39 -17.95
N LEU A 25 -9.42 18.33 -17.54
CA LEU A 25 -8.06 18.08 -17.08
C LEU A 25 -8.02 17.16 -15.85
N ILE A 26 -8.89 17.37 -14.86
CA ILE A 26 -8.98 16.50 -13.68
C ILE A 26 -9.40 15.09 -14.09
N LYS A 27 -10.39 14.97 -14.99
CA LYS A 27 -10.85 13.67 -15.50
C LYS A 27 -9.74 12.94 -16.23
N LEU A 28 -9.04 13.61 -17.15
CA LEU A 28 -7.92 13.04 -17.90
C LEU A 28 -6.78 12.62 -16.97
N LYS A 29 -6.38 13.50 -16.04
CA LYS A 29 -5.29 13.23 -15.08
C LYS A 29 -5.63 12.09 -14.12
N THR A 30 -6.90 11.95 -13.74
CA THR A 30 -7.36 10.82 -12.93
C THR A 30 -7.26 9.51 -13.71
N VAL A 31 -7.68 9.48 -14.97
CA VAL A 31 -7.57 8.31 -15.84
C VAL A 31 -6.11 7.94 -16.10
N ASP A 32 -5.27 8.91 -16.45
CA ASP A 32 -3.83 8.70 -16.67
C ASP A 32 -3.13 8.19 -15.41
N LYS A 33 -3.37 8.82 -14.25
CA LYS A 33 -2.74 8.40 -13.00
C LYS A 33 -3.23 7.04 -12.51
N SER A 34 -4.51 6.72 -12.70
CA SER A 34 -5.03 5.39 -12.38
C SER A 34 -4.47 4.31 -13.31
N ALA A 35 -4.34 4.61 -14.60
CA ALA A 35 -3.71 3.70 -15.56
C ALA A 35 -2.23 3.45 -15.23
N ASP A 36 -1.49 4.49 -14.85
CA ASP A 36 -0.09 4.42 -14.42
C ASP A 36 0.10 3.56 -13.15
N VAL A 37 -0.78 3.75 -12.16
CA VAL A 37 -0.80 2.92 -10.93
C VAL A 37 -1.11 1.46 -11.27
N VAL A 38 -2.13 1.20 -12.09
CA VAL A 38 -2.50 -0.16 -12.50
C VAL A 38 -1.36 -0.83 -13.28
N SER A 39 -0.73 -0.11 -14.21
CA SER A 39 0.42 -0.60 -14.98
C SER A 39 1.61 -0.96 -14.08
N THR A 40 1.89 -0.12 -13.09
CA THR A 40 2.93 -0.38 -12.08
C THR A 40 2.58 -1.58 -11.22
N MET A 41 1.32 -1.70 -10.77
CA MET A 41 0.86 -2.85 -9.98
C MET A 41 1.00 -4.16 -10.75
N VAL A 42 0.60 -4.20 -12.03
CA VAL A 42 0.73 -5.38 -12.88
C VAL A 42 2.21 -5.80 -13.01
N SER A 43 3.11 -4.84 -13.17
CA SER A 43 4.55 -5.11 -13.21
C SER A 43 5.08 -5.69 -11.89
N TRP A 44 4.57 -5.20 -10.75
CA TRP A 44 4.93 -5.69 -9.42
C TRP A 44 4.35 -7.05 -9.07
N VAL A 45 3.20 -7.44 -9.64
CA VAL A 45 2.58 -8.74 -9.39
C VAL A 45 3.56 -9.88 -9.70
N ILE A 46 4.28 -9.80 -10.82
CA ILE A 46 5.25 -10.84 -11.21
C ILE A 46 6.36 -10.96 -10.16
N VAL A 47 6.91 -9.83 -9.71
CA VAL A 47 7.96 -9.79 -8.69
C VAL A 47 7.47 -10.34 -7.36
N ILE A 48 6.25 -9.99 -6.95
CA ILE A 48 5.62 -10.47 -5.72
C ILE A 48 5.41 -11.99 -5.80
N VAL A 49 4.86 -12.50 -6.90
CA VAL A 49 4.65 -13.94 -7.09
C VAL A 49 5.97 -14.70 -7.00
N LEU A 50 7.00 -14.25 -7.70
CA LEU A 50 8.34 -14.86 -7.63
C LEU A 50 8.92 -14.82 -6.23
N THR A 51 8.75 -13.70 -5.53
CA THR A 51 9.21 -13.53 -4.15
C THR A 51 8.49 -14.50 -3.23
N VAL A 52 7.16 -14.61 -3.32
CA VAL A 52 6.35 -15.54 -2.51
C VAL A 52 6.78 -16.99 -2.77
N LEU A 53 6.96 -17.38 -4.05
CA LEU A 53 7.42 -18.71 -4.40
C LEU A 53 8.82 -19.00 -3.84
N PHE A 54 9.75 -18.04 -3.97
CA PHE A 54 11.09 -18.15 -3.39
C PHE A 54 11.02 -18.37 -1.88
N PHE A 55 10.28 -17.53 -1.16
CA PHE A 55 10.14 -17.64 0.30
C PHE A 55 9.48 -18.96 0.73
N LEU A 56 8.52 -19.47 -0.05
CA LEU A 56 7.86 -20.74 0.22
C LEU A 56 8.84 -21.91 0.11
N ILE A 57 9.57 -22.00 -1.01
CA ILE A 57 10.57 -23.04 -1.23
C ILE A 57 11.70 -22.92 -0.21
N PHE A 58 12.14 -21.69 0.09
CA PHE A 58 13.18 -21.43 1.08
C PHE A 58 12.78 -21.89 2.49
N ASN A 59 11.54 -21.65 2.93
CA ASN A 59 11.03 -22.14 4.20
C ASN A 59 10.96 -23.67 4.26
N ILE A 60 10.50 -24.30 3.17
CA ILE A 60 10.46 -25.76 3.08
C ILE A 60 11.89 -26.33 3.13
N GLY A 61 12.84 -25.73 2.41
CA GLY A 61 14.24 -26.11 2.43
C GLY A 61 14.87 -25.98 3.82
N LEU A 62 14.62 -24.88 4.53
CA LEU A 62 15.04 -24.69 5.92
C LEU A 62 14.46 -25.76 6.84
N ALA A 63 13.16 -26.04 6.72
CA ALA A 63 12.51 -27.08 7.51
C ALA A 63 13.11 -28.45 7.22
N LEU A 64 13.36 -28.80 5.96
CA LEU A 64 13.98 -30.09 5.62
C LEU A 64 15.42 -30.19 6.11
N TRP A 65 16.22 -29.13 5.95
CA TRP A 65 17.61 -29.10 6.40
C TRP A 65 17.74 -29.26 7.92
N ILE A 66 16.94 -28.51 8.69
CA ILE A 66 16.87 -28.68 10.15
C ILE A 66 16.35 -30.08 10.50
N GLY A 67 15.34 -30.56 9.78
CA GLY A 67 14.77 -31.89 9.98
C GLY A 67 15.76 -33.02 9.74
N GLU A 68 16.64 -32.89 8.75
CA GLU A 68 17.71 -33.84 8.45
C GLU A 68 18.80 -33.82 9.52
N LEU A 69 19.19 -32.63 10.02
CA LEU A 69 20.10 -32.50 11.16
C LEU A 69 19.56 -33.17 12.43
N LEU A 70 18.24 -33.08 12.65
CA LEU A 70 17.55 -33.71 13.78
C LEU A 70 17.16 -35.18 13.51
N GLY A 71 17.52 -35.73 12.36
CA GLY A 71 17.31 -37.12 11.97
C GLY A 71 15.89 -37.46 11.50
N LYS A 72 14.91 -36.55 11.63
CA LYS A 72 13.54 -36.73 11.10
C LYS A 72 12.93 -35.39 10.65
N SER A 73 12.38 -35.37 9.42
CA SER A 73 11.83 -34.16 8.79
C SER A 73 10.76 -33.43 9.60
N TYR A 74 9.95 -34.14 10.40
CA TYR A 74 8.89 -33.50 11.20
C TYR A 74 9.45 -32.54 12.26
N TYR A 75 10.66 -32.78 12.79
CA TYR A 75 11.26 -31.88 13.77
C TYR A 75 11.64 -30.54 13.16
N GLY A 76 12.03 -30.53 11.89
CA GLY A 76 12.35 -29.30 11.18
C GLY A 76 11.12 -28.42 10.96
N PHE A 77 9.99 -29.00 10.57
CA PHE A 77 8.73 -28.26 10.51
C PHE A 77 8.29 -27.74 11.88
N PHE A 78 8.45 -28.54 12.94
CA PHE A 78 8.16 -28.11 14.31
C PHE A 78 9.04 -26.95 14.79
N ALA A 79 10.34 -26.98 14.44
CA ALA A 79 11.28 -25.92 14.77
C ALA A 79 10.91 -24.60 14.07
N VAL A 80 10.60 -24.66 12.78
CA VAL A 80 10.15 -23.50 12.01
C VAL A 80 8.81 -22.97 12.55
N ALA A 81 7.85 -23.85 12.85
CA ALA A 81 6.56 -23.47 13.45
C ALA A 81 6.72 -22.82 14.83
N GLY A 82 7.61 -23.37 15.68
CA GLY A 82 7.93 -22.81 16.99
C GLY A 82 8.56 -21.42 16.89
N PHE A 83 9.46 -21.21 15.93
CA PHE A 83 10.02 -19.89 15.65
C PHE A 83 8.94 -18.87 15.26
N TYR A 84 8.03 -19.24 14.35
CA TYR A 84 6.92 -18.36 13.97
C TYR A 84 5.93 -18.11 15.12
N ALA A 85 5.68 -19.10 15.98
CA ALA A 85 4.85 -18.93 17.17
C ALA A 85 5.48 -17.99 18.19
N LEU A 86 6.80 -18.09 18.41
CA LEU A 86 7.54 -17.17 19.28
C LEU A 86 7.51 -15.74 18.73
N LEU A 87 7.73 -15.55 17.42
CA LEU A 87 7.57 -14.24 16.79
C LEU A 87 6.16 -13.69 16.98
N ALA A 88 5.12 -14.50 16.71
CA ALA A 88 3.73 -14.09 16.89
C ALA A 88 3.45 -13.68 18.34
N LEU A 89 4.01 -14.39 19.33
CA LEU A 89 3.87 -14.07 20.74
C LEU A 89 4.57 -12.75 21.09
N ILE A 90 5.81 -12.55 20.63
CA ILE A 90 6.57 -11.30 20.80
C ILE A 90 5.77 -10.14 20.19
N PHE A 91 5.36 -10.25 18.93
CA PHE A 91 4.54 -9.21 18.27
C PHE A 91 3.21 -8.97 19.00
N GLY A 92 2.58 -10.02 19.53
CA GLY A 92 1.35 -9.92 20.31
C GLY A 92 1.51 -9.09 21.58
N ILE A 93 2.61 -9.29 22.32
CA ILE A 93 2.91 -8.54 23.55
C ILE A 93 3.31 -7.10 23.22
N TYR A 94 4.15 -6.90 22.20
CA TYR A 94 4.65 -5.58 21.79
C TYR A 94 3.64 -4.79 20.93
N ARG A 95 2.48 -5.37 20.61
CA ARG A 95 1.41 -4.76 19.80
C ARG A 95 0.97 -3.39 20.33
N GLU A 96 0.87 -3.24 21.64
CA GLU A 96 0.47 -1.96 22.25
C GLU A 96 1.56 -0.88 22.11
N GLN A 97 2.83 -1.27 22.14
CA GLN A 97 3.94 -0.32 22.15
C GLN A 97 4.38 0.09 20.73
N PHE A 98 4.31 -0.82 19.75
CA PHE A 98 4.71 -0.56 18.37
C PHE A 98 3.58 -0.05 17.47
N ILE A 99 2.32 -0.42 17.70
CA ILE A 99 1.20 -0.03 16.82
C ILE A 99 0.33 1.05 17.48
N LYS A 100 -0.14 0.83 18.71
CA LYS A 100 -1.07 1.78 19.36
C LYS A 100 -0.42 3.14 19.64
N LYS A 101 0.81 3.17 20.18
CA LYS A 101 1.46 4.44 20.56
C LYS A 101 1.79 5.38 19.38
N PRO A 102 2.48 4.96 18.30
CA PRO A 102 2.82 5.88 17.21
C PRO A 102 1.60 6.27 16.38
N VAL A 103 0.65 5.35 16.17
CA VAL A 103 -0.58 5.66 15.41
C VAL A 103 -1.44 6.68 16.16
N ASN A 104 -1.64 6.50 17.48
CA ASN A 104 -2.41 7.44 18.27
C ASN A 104 -1.73 8.82 18.38
N ASN A 105 -0.39 8.84 18.51
CA ASN A 105 0.35 10.11 18.59
C ASN A 105 0.35 10.87 17.24
N SER A 106 0.41 10.17 16.11
CA SER A 106 0.27 10.78 14.78
C SER A 106 -1.12 11.34 14.54
N ILE A 107 -2.18 10.61 14.91
CA ILE A 107 -3.56 11.09 14.76
C ILE A 107 -3.80 12.33 15.64
N VAL A 108 -3.38 12.29 16.91
CA VAL A 108 -3.55 13.42 17.84
C VAL A 108 -2.78 14.66 17.37
N THR A 109 -1.56 14.50 16.86
CA THR A 109 -0.75 15.62 16.34
C THR A 109 -1.35 16.22 15.06
N GLN A 110 -2.02 15.42 14.24
CA GLN A 110 -2.63 15.86 12.99
C GLN A 110 -3.97 16.57 13.20
N VAL A 111 -4.67 16.27 14.31
CA VAL A 111 -5.95 16.90 14.68
C VAL A 111 -5.78 18.16 15.55
N LEU A 112 -4.71 18.24 16.36
CA LEU A 112 -4.41 19.42 17.20
C LEU A 112 -3.63 20.53 16.47
N LYS A 113 -3.45 20.42 15.14
CA LYS A 113 -2.75 21.42 14.32
C LYS A 113 -3.73 22.25 13.50
#